data_AF-A0A7Y2JAW5-F1
#
_entry.id   AF-A0A7Y2JAW5-F1
#
_cell.length_a   1.000
_cell.length_b   1.000
_cell.length_c   1.000
_cell.angle_alpha   90.00
_cell.angle_beta   90.00
_cell.angle_gamma   90.00
#
_symmetry.space_group_name_H-M   'P 1'
#
loop_
_entity.id
_entity.type
_entity.pdbx_description
1 polymer ?
#
loop_
_entity_poly.entity_id
_entity_poly.type
_entity_poly.pdbx_seq_one_letter_code
_entity_poly.pdbx_strand_id
1 'polypeptide(L)'
;MKRIFGILSLVLIFSTYSFAQQPSMVQRGQRGYTAPMQFDNTAYIKLTDPVEETQRVLEKCVSAFNLDDFQKEIMKNILTKRFEDHNVILSDEDNTKDLRRKKIEAREKLFVIELETIITRDQVEQFKDMDFSETKEDKKKKKKRKRKRNKDS
;
A
#
# COMPACT_ATOMS: atom_id res chain seq x y z
N MET A 1 17.14 -59.17 -44.98
CA MET A 1 17.54 -57.78 -44.66
C MET A 1 16.55 -56.72 -45.17
N LYS A 2 16.18 -56.67 -46.47
CA LYS A 2 15.33 -55.60 -47.04
C LYS A 2 13.90 -55.50 -46.46
N ARG A 3 13.28 -56.62 -46.05
CA ARG A 3 11.92 -56.64 -45.44
C ARG A 3 11.88 -56.10 -44.00
N ILE A 4 12.98 -56.26 -43.26
CA ILE A 4 13.11 -55.77 -41.88
C ILE A 4 13.27 -54.24 -41.87
N PHE A 5 14.01 -53.69 -42.84
CA PHE A 5 14.17 -52.26 -43.02
C PHE A 5 12.83 -51.53 -43.31
N GLY A 6 11.92 -52.16 -44.05
CA GLY A 6 10.59 -51.60 -44.32
C GLY A 6 9.71 -51.51 -43.08
N ILE A 7 9.77 -52.53 -42.21
CA ILE A 7 8.99 -52.56 -40.96
C ILE A 7 9.55 -51.53 -39.96
N LEU A 8 10.88 -51.38 -39.90
CA LEU A 8 11.56 -50.44 -39.01
C LEU A 8 11.30 -48.97 -39.42
N SER A 9 11.20 -48.70 -40.72
CA SER A 9 10.77 -47.41 -41.27
C SER A 9 9.33 -47.05 -40.87
N LEU A 10 8.41 -48.03 -40.93
CA LEU A 10 7.00 -47.81 -40.62
C LEU A 10 6.74 -47.56 -39.12
N VAL A 11 7.54 -48.19 -38.25
CA VAL A 11 7.50 -47.95 -36.79
C VAL A 11 8.02 -46.54 -36.43
N LEU A 12 9.02 -46.04 -37.13
CA LEU A 12 9.56 -44.69 -36.89
C LEU A 12 8.55 -43.58 -37.23
N ILE A 13 7.77 -43.75 -38.30
CA ILE A 13 6.76 -42.76 -38.75
C ILE A 13 5.56 -42.69 -37.79
N PHE A 14 5.18 -43.78 -37.11
CA PHE A 14 4.11 -43.76 -36.11
C PHE A 14 4.50 -43.07 -34.79
N SER A 15 5.80 -43.00 -34.48
CA SER A 15 6.29 -42.44 -33.20
C SER A 15 6.24 -40.91 -33.14
N THR A 16 6.20 -40.21 -34.28
CA THR A 16 6.19 -38.74 -34.33
C THR A 16 4.80 -38.13 -34.17
N TYR A 17 3.72 -38.90 -34.32
CA TYR A 17 2.35 -38.40 -34.13
C TYR A 17 1.93 -38.27 -32.66
N SER A 18 2.67 -38.87 -31.72
CA SER A 18 2.34 -38.82 -30.29
C SER A 18 2.82 -37.55 -29.57
N PHE A 19 3.59 -36.67 -30.22
CA PHE A 19 4.20 -35.49 -29.58
C PHE A 19 3.48 -34.15 -29.89
N ALA A 20 2.34 -34.18 -30.59
CA ALA A 20 1.59 -32.96 -30.95
C ALA A 20 0.49 -32.56 -29.95
N GLN A 21 0.32 -33.28 -28.84
CA GLN A 21 -0.68 -32.94 -27.83
C GLN A 21 0.01 -32.44 -26.58
N GLN A 22 0.32 -31.14 -26.53
CA GLN A 22 0.56 -30.43 -25.27
C GLN A 22 -0.79 -30.40 -24.51
N PRO A 23 -1.03 -31.24 -23.49
CA PRO A 23 -2.38 -31.45 -22.95
C PRO A 23 -2.77 -30.42 -21.88
N SER A 24 -2.07 -29.28 -21.80
CA SER A 24 -2.31 -28.28 -20.75
C SER A 24 -2.07 -26.85 -21.20
N MET A 25 -2.35 -26.53 -22.45
CA MET A 25 -2.59 -25.13 -22.84
C MET A 25 -4.06 -24.84 -22.56
N VAL A 26 -4.35 -24.19 -21.42
CA VAL A 26 -5.68 -23.68 -21.12
C VAL A 26 -6.13 -22.81 -22.29
N GLN A 27 -7.18 -23.21 -23.01
CA GLN A 27 -7.70 -22.46 -24.15
C GLN A 27 -8.09 -21.05 -23.69
N ARG A 28 -7.62 -20.02 -24.41
CA ARG A 28 -8.09 -18.63 -24.22
C ARG A 28 -9.60 -18.61 -24.44
N GLY A 29 -10.36 -18.52 -23.34
CA GLY A 29 -11.82 -18.59 -23.35
C GLY A 29 -12.41 -19.54 -22.31
N GLN A 30 -11.63 -20.51 -21.78
CA GLN A 30 -12.00 -21.36 -20.64
C GLN A 30 -11.78 -20.66 -19.28
N ARG A 31 -11.89 -19.32 -19.24
CA ARG A 31 -11.98 -18.62 -17.95
C ARG A 31 -13.44 -18.73 -17.53
N GLY A 32 -13.70 -19.45 -16.44
CA GLY A 32 -15.03 -19.50 -15.83
C GLY A 32 -15.57 -18.11 -15.50
N TYR A 33 -16.79 -18.05 -14.98
CA TYR A 33 -17.42 -16.79 -14.58
C TYR A 33 -16.45 -15.94 -13.73
N THR A 34 -16.04 -14.80 -14.28
CA THR A 34 -15.35 -13.76 -13.51
C THR A 34 -16.45 -12.87 -12.98
N ALA A 35 -16.65 -12.86 -11.66
CA ALA A 35 -17.66 -12.00 -11.06
C ALA A 35 -17.44 -10.55 -11.53
N PRO A 36 -18.51 -9.83 -11.93
CA PRO A 36 -18.39 -8.43 -12.28
C PRO A 36 -17.78 -7.69 -11.08
N MET A 37 -16.90 -6.72 -11.38
CA MET A 37 -16.34 -5.86 -10.35
C MET A 37 -17.48 -5.24 -9.56
N GLN A 38 -17.68 -5.67 -8.32
CA GLN A 38 -18.62 -5.04 -7.42
C GLN A 38 -18.01 -3.71 -7.01
N PHE A 39 -18.58 -2.62 -7.50
CA PHE A 39 -18.26 -1.28 -7.02
C PHE A 39 -18.90 -1.12 -5.65
N ASP A 40 -18.11 -1.32 -4.61
CA ASP A 40 -18.52 -0.95 -3.25
C ASP A 40 -18.53 0.58 -3.14
N ASN A 41 -19.70 1.18 -3.38
CA ASN A 41 -19.91 2.61 -3.20
C ASN A 41 -19.93 3.02 -1.72
N THR A 42 -19.90 2.05 -0.80
CA THR A 42 -19.98 2.27 0.65
C THR A 42 -18.66 2.06 1.37
N ALA A 43 -17.54 1.92 0.63
CA ALA A 43 -16.19 1.66 1.14
C ALA A 43 -16.03 2.18 2.57
N TYR A 44 -16.09 1.24 3.52
CA TYR A 44 -16.20 1.50 4.95
C TYR A 44 -15.31 2.70 5.34
N ILE A 45 -15.94 3.83 5.66
CA ILE A 45 -15.23 5.06 5.99
C ILE A 45 -14.67 4.87 7.39
N LYS A 46 -13.44 4.36 7.47
CA LYS A 46 -12.75 4.19 8.74
C LYS A 46 -12.28 5.57 9.22
N LEU A 47 -13.02 6.13 10.16
CA LEU A 47 -12.59 7.31 10.90
C LEU A 47 -11.39 6.95 11.78
N THR A 48 -10.40 7.84 11.82
CA THR A 48 -9.20 7.70 12.64
C THR A 48 -9.36 8.46 13.95
N ASP A 49 -8.83 7.97 15.06
CA ASP A 49 -8.75 8.78 16.29
C ASP A 49 -7.70 9.89 16.11
N PRO A 50 -8.09 11.18 16.11
CA PRO A 50 -7.16 12.28 15.91
C PRO A 50 -6.05 12.32 16.96
N VAL A 51 -6.35 11.95 18.21
CA VAL A 51 -5.40 12.09 19.31
C VAL A 51 -4.30 11.02 19.20
N GLU A 52 -4.69 9.77 19.00
CA GLU A 52 -3.76 8.64 18.86
C GLU A 52 -2.85 8.80 17.63
N GLU A 53 -3.42 9.13 16.47
CA GLU A 53 -2.64 9.30 15.24
C GLU A 53 -1.72 10.53 15.34
N THR A 54 -2.18 11.63 15.94
CA THR A 54 -1.33 12.80 16.19
C THR A 54 -0.14 12.44 17.05
N GLN A 55 -0.35 11.75 18.17
CA GLN A 55 0.74 11.39 19.07
C GLN A 55 1.76 10.49 18.37
N ARG A 56 1.28 9.56 17.55
CA ARG A 56 2.13 8.65 16.77
C ARG A 56 2.99 9.39 15.74
N VAL A 57 2.40 10.32 14.98
CA VAL A 57 3.11 11.13 13.98
C VAL A 57 4.09 12.08 14.68
N LEU A 58 3.64 12.76 15.73
CA LEU A 58 4.44 13.72 16.49
C LEU A 58 5.71 13.09 17.06
N GLU A 59 5.63 11.89 17.65
CA GLU A 59 6.81 11.18 18.16
C GLU A 59 7.88 10.99 17.07
N LYS A 60 7.47 10.68 15.84
CA LYS A 60 8.40 10.53 14.70
C LYS A 60 8.97 11.88 14.28
N CYS A 61 8.13 12.91 14.17
CA CYS A 61 8.56 14.26 13.79
C CYS A 61 9.56 14.87 14.78
N VAL A 62 9.30 14.73 16.09
CA VAL A 62 10.23 15.19 17.13
C VAL A 62 11.58 14.49 16.97
N SER A 63 11.59 13.18 16.71
CA SER A 63 12.84 12.43 16.53
C SER A 63 13.59 12.75 15.23
N ALA A 64 12.88 13.15 14.17
CA ALA A 64 13.47 13.43 12.87
C ALA A 64 13.98 14.87 12.75
N PHE A 65 13.24 15.83 13.32
CA PHE A 65 13.51 17.26 13.13
C PHE A 65 14.06 17.95 14.38
N ASN A 66 14.21 17.24 15.50
CA ASN A 66 14.66 17.81 16.78
C ASN A 66 13.86 19.06 17.16
N LEU A 67 12.53 18.92 17.14
CA LEU A 67 11.61 20.02 17.45
C LEU A 67 11.76 20.46 18.91
N ASP A 68 11.82 21.78 19.12
CA ASP A 68 11.76 22.40 20.45
C ASP A 68 10.37 22.22 21.10
N ASP A 69 10.25 22.44 22.40
CA ASP A 69 8.99 22.24 23.15
C ASP A 69 7.84 23.09 22.59
N PHE A 70 8.12 24.34 22.19
CA PHE A 70 7.14 25.21 21.54
C PHE A 70 6.75 24.69 20.14
N GLN A 71 7.74 24.32 19.32
CA GLN A 71 7.49 23.80 17.97
C GLN A 71 6.70 22.48 18.02
N LYS A 72 6.97 21.64 19.02
CA LYS A 72 6.25 20.40 19.28
C LYS A 72 4.79 20.64 19.61
N GLU A 73 4.48 21.65 20.42
CA GLU A 73 3.09 21.98 20.75
C GLU A 73 2.32 22.54 19.55
N ILE A 74 2.95 23.42 18.75
CA ILE A 74 2.31 23.89 17.51
C ILE A 74 2.13 22.73 16.51
N MET A 75 3.14 21.88 16.34
CA MET A 75 3.06 20.70 15.46
C MET A 75 1.93 19.76 15.89
N LYS A 76 1.76 19.53 17.20
CA LYS A 76 0.64 18.76 17.75
C LYS A 76 -0.70 19.37 17.36
N ASN A 77 -0.85 20.69 17.47
CA ASN A 77 -2.11 21.38 17.13
C ASN A 77 -2.42 21.28 15.63
N ILE A 78 -1.41 21.47 14.76
CA ILE A 78 -1.58 21.34 13.31
C ILE A 78 -1.98 19.91 12.93
N LEU A 79 -1.32 18.90 13.50
CA LEU A 79 -1.62 17.49 13.23
C LEU A 79 -3.01 17.10 13.71
N THR A 80 -3.39 17.49 14.94
CA THR A 80 -4.73 17.25 15.49
C THR A 80 -5.80 17.80 14.56
N LYS A 81 -5.65 19.08 14.17
CA LYS A 81 -6.57 19.77 13.26
C LYS A 81 -6.68 19.09 11.91
N ARG A 82 -5.57 18.59 11.34
CA ARG A 82 -5.59 17.83 10.08
C ARG A 82 -6.45 16.57 10.19
N PHE A 83 -6.29 15.78 11.25
CA PHE A 83 -7.04 14.54 11.42
C PHE A 83 -8.52 14.79 11.74
N GLU A 84 -8.83 15.82 12.54
CA GLU A 84 -10.20 16.27 12.79
C GLU A 84 -10.89 16.72 11.50
N ASP A 85 -10.24 17.58 10.72
CA ASP A 85 -10.80 18.06 9.45
C ASP A 85 -11.01 16.93 8.45
N HIS A 86 -10.09 15.96 8.38
CA HIS A 86 -10.28 14.75 7.57
C HIS A 86 -11.50 13.95 8.03
N ASN A 87 -11.66 13.73 9.33
CA ASN A 87 -12.81 13.02 9.86
C ASN A 87 -14.12 13.75 9.55
N VAL A 88 -14.15 15.08 9.65
CA VAL A 88 -15.33 15.90 9.31
C VAL A 88 -15.69 15.76 7.82
N ILE A 89 -14.71 15.79 6.93
CA ILE A 89 -14.96 15.61 5.48
C ILE A 89 -15.49 14.20 5.17
N LEU A 90 -14.98 13.20 5.89
CA LEU A 90 -15.30 11.80 5.72
C LEU A 90 -16.65 11.41 6.33
N SER A 91 -17.02 11.99 7.48
CA SER A 91 -18.30 11.73 8.15
C SER A 91 -19.50 12.41 7.48
N ASP A 92 -19.24 13.41 6.64
CA ASP A 92 -20.27 14.12 5.89
C ASP A 92 -20.83 13.22 4.75
N GLU A 93 -22.06 12.75 4.95
CA GLU A 93 -22.79 11.83 4.07
C GLU A 93 -23.15 12.46 2.73
N ASP A 94 -23.35 13.78 2.68
CA ASP A 94 -23.72 14.53 1.48
C ASP A 94 -22.56 14.69 0.50
N ASN A 95 -21.32 14.42 0.95
CA ASN A 95 -20.16 14.52 0.10
C ASN A 95 -20.04 13.35 -0.87
N THR A 96 -20.28 13.61 -2.15
CA THR A 96 -19.87 12.72 -3.24
C THR A 96 -18.37 12.45 -3.18
N LYS A 97 -17.94 11.26 -3.62
CA LYS A 97 -16.52 10.85 -3.68
C LYS A 97 -15.59 11.91 -4.27
N ASP A 98 -15.98 12.56 -5.37
CA ASP A 98 -15.17 13.61 -6.00
C ASP A 98 -15.10 14.89 -5.17
N LEU A 99 -16.17 15.24 -4.45
CA LEU A 99 -16.19 16.37 -3.52
C LEU A 99 -15.30 16.08 -2.31
N ARG A 100 -15.36 14.88 -1.74
CA ARG A 100 -14.44 14.44 -0.67
C ARG A 100 -12.99 14.57 -1.11
N ARG A 101 -12.66 14.07 -2.30
CA ARG A 101 -11.29 14.18 -2.86
C ARG A 101 -10.84 15.64 -2.95
N LYS A 102 -11.65 16.52 -3.53
CA LYS A 102 -11.32 17.95 -3.66
C LYS A 102 -11.16 18.64 -2.31
N LYS A 103 -12.04 18.36 -1.34
CA LYS A 103 -11.95 18.91 0.03
C LYS A 103 -10.66 18.46 0.73
N ILE A 104 -10.31 17.17 0.63
CA ILE A 104 -9.06 16.62 1.19
C ILE A 104 -7.84 17.26 0.51
N GLU A 105 -7.81 17.35 -0.82
CA GLU A 105 -6.70 17.98 -1.55
C GLU A 105 -6.53 19.46 -1.16
N ALA A 106 -7.63 20.19 -0.99
CA ALA A 106 -7.59 21.58 -0.54
C ALA A 106 -7.04 21.70 0.89
N ARG A 107 -7.48 20.82 1.80
CA ARG A 107 -6.99 20.78 3.18
C ARG A 107 -5.50 20.42 3.26
N GLU A 108 -5.04 19.48 2.43
CA GLU A 108 -3.63 19.07 2.42
C GLU A 108 -2.71 20.22 1.96
N LYS A 109 -3.16 21.05 1.00
CA LYS A 109 -2.42 22.27 0.61
C LYS A 109 -2.29 23.26 1.77
N LEU A 110 -3.38 23.48 2.52
CA LEU A 110 -3.36 24.34 3.70
C LEU A 110 -2.46 23.76 4.79
N PHE A 111 -2.48 22.45 4.99
CA PHE A 111 -1.61 21.76 5.96
C PHE A 111 -0.13 21.93 5.62
N VAL A 112 0.27 21.84 4.34
CA VAL A 112 1.66 22.09 3.93
C VAL A 112 2.08 23.53 4.23
N ILE A 113 1.20 24.51 3.98
CA ILE A 113 1.46 25.91 4.32
C ILE A 113 1.62 26.09 5.84
N GLU A 114 0.74 25.45 6.64
CA GLU A 114 0.84 25.46 8.11
C GLU A 114 2.17 24.82 8.57
N LEU A 115 2.64 23.73 7.96
CA LEU A 115 3.93 23.10 8.28
C LEU A 115 5.14 24.00 7.97
N GLU A 116 5.14 24.69 6.83
CA GLU A 116 6.22 25.59 6.42
C GLU A 116 6.45 26.75 7.40
N THR A 117 5.49 27.04 8.29
CA THR A 117 5.66 28.06 9.34
C THR A 117 6.55 27.61 10.50
N ILE A 118 6.74 26.30 10.70
CA ILE A 118 7.47 25.74 11.86
C ILE A 118 8.77 25.06 11.44
N ILE A 119 8.76 24.40 10.28
CA ILE A 119 9.87 23.61 9.76
C ILE A 119 10.31 24.14 8.39
N THR A 120 11.55 23.86 8.01
CA THR A 120 12.09 24.31 6.71
C THR A 120 11.48 23.54 5.55
N ARG A 121 11.54 24.10 4.33
CA ARG A 121 11.02 23.43 3.13
C ARG A 121 11.64 22.04 2.90
N ASP A 122 12.94 21.91 3.13
CA ASP A 122 13.64 20.63 3.04
C ASP A 122 13.09 19.61 4.05
N GLN A 123 12.78 20.05 5.27
CA GLN A 123 12.14 19.21 6.29
C GLN A 123 10.70 18.86 5.93
N VAL A 124 9.96 19.74 5.24
CA VAL A 124 8.62 19.45 4.72
C VAL A 124 8.67 18.37 3.64
N GLU A 125 9.67 18.39 2.76
CA GLU A 125 9.89 17.31 1.78
C GLU A 125 10.20 15.99 2.48
N GLN A 126 11.11 16.01 3.45
CA GLN A 126 11.39 14.83 4.29
C GLN A 126 10.15 14.34 5.04
N PHE A 127 9.27 15.24 5.49
CA PHE A 127 8.02 14.86 6.14
C PHE A 127 7.10 14.09 5.19
N LYS A 128 7.03 14.47 3.92
CA LYS A 128 6.23 13.76 2.91
C LYS A 128 6.76 12.37 2.62
N ASP A 129 8.08 12.20 2.65
CA ASP A 129 8.76 10.92 2.41
C ASP A 129 8.77 9.99 3.64
N MET A 130 8.43 10.52 4.82
CA MET A 130 8.43 9.72 6.05
C MET A 130 7.29 8.71 6.10
N ASP A 131 7.63 7.46 6.46
CA ASP A 131 6.64 6.41 6.68
C ASP A 131 6.06 6.47 8.11
N PHE A 132 4.82 6.95 8.21
CA PHE A 132 4.08 7.00 9.47
C PHE A 132 3.40 5.66 9.83
N SER A 133 3.35 4.69 8.91
CA SER A 133 2.60 3.43 9.06
C SER A 133 3.23 2.37 9.97
N GLU A 134 4.53 2.43 10.29
CA GLU A 134 5.15 1.49 11.24
C GLU A 134 4.71 1.79 12.70
N THR A 135 4.16 0.80 13.42
CA THR A 135 3.87 0.91 14.86
C THR A 135 5.07 0.52 15.73
N LYS A 136 5.03 0.86 17.04
CA LYS A 136 6.03 0.39 18.02
C LYS A 136 6.10 -1.14 18.07
N GLU A 137 4.97 -1.83 17.86
CA GLU A 137 4.92 -3.29 17.79
C GLU A 137 5.59 -3.84 16.55
N ASP A 138 5.38 -3.21 15.39
CA ASP A 138 6.04 -3.60 14.14
C ASP A 138 7.55 -3.49 14.26
N LYS A 139 8.05 -2.41 14.88
CA LYS A 139 9.47 -2.25 15.20
C LYS A 139 9.98 -3.36 16.13
N LYS A 140 9.22 -3.75 17.16
CA LYS A 140 9.57 -4.89 18.05
C LYS A 140 9.60 -6.21 17.29
N LYS A 141 8.60 -6.49 16.44
CA LYS A 141 8.53 -7.71 15.61
C LYS A 141 9.69 -7.77 14.62
N LYS A 142 10.03 -6.66 13.96
CA LYS A 142 11.18 -6.53 13.04
C LYS A 142 12.51 -6.81 13.75
N LYS A 143 12.72 -6.26 14.97
CA LYS A 143 13.89 -6.57 15.81
C LYS A 143 13.96 -8.06 16.20
N LYS A 144 12.84 -8.68 16.63
CA LYS A 144 12.80 -10.11 16.96
C LYS A 144 13.14 -11.00 15.75
N ARG A 145 12.62 -10.68 14.56
CA ARG A 145 12.91 -11.41 13.31
C ARG A 145 14.40 -11.33 12.92
N LYS A 146 15.02 -10.14 13.03
CA LYS A 146 16.47 -9.97 12.77
C LYS A 146 17.33 -10.78 13.76
N ARG A 147 16.98 -10.80 15.05
CA ARG A 147 17.70 -11.60 16.06
C ARG A 147 17.65 -13.11 15.83
N LYS A 148 16.51 -13.63 15.33
CA LYS A 148 16.41 -15.05 14.96
C LYS A 148 17.31 -15.39 13.77
N ARG A 149 17.28 -14.59 12.70
CA ARG A 149 18.15 -14.78 11.52
C ARG A 149 19.64 -14.78 11.85
N ASN A 150 20.10 -13.94 12.78
CA ASN A 150 21.50 -13.91 13.21
C ASN A 150 21.89 -15.05 14.16
N LYS A 151 20.92 -15.84 14.65
CA LYS A 151 21.17 -16.99 15.54
C LYS A 151 21.19 -18.32 14.78
N ASP A 152 20.58 -18.32 13.59
CA ASP A 152 20.51 -19.46 12.67
C ASP A 152 21.58 -19.37 11.55
N SER A 153 22.48 -18.38 11.60
CA SER A 153 23.64 -18.20 10.72
C SER A 153 24.92 -18.21 11.54
#